data_AF-A0A7S1QJ55-F1
#
_entry.id   AF-A0A7S1QJ55-F1
#
_cell.length_a   1.000
_cell.length_b   1.000
_cell.length_c   1.000
_cell.angle_alpha   90.00
_cell.angle_beta   90.00
_cell.angle_gamma   90.00
#
_symmetry.space_group_name_H-M   'P 1'
#
loop_
_entity.id
_entity.type
_entity.pdbx_description
1 polymer ?
#
loop_
_entity_poly.entity_id
_entity_poly.type
_entity_poly.pdbx_seq_one_letter_code
_entity_poly.pdbx_strand_id
1 'polypeptide(L)'
;IPVRAEDKFINKVTAPFIADSYDDYAKKDLMDMNFLSNILDFAANEKDNINDETCELLDPYLRFDPNPASNWSPWGHKILEPELAGKASGAAAGLCKFVGAMVMYHGAAKIVKPKMDALKVAEARLTK
;
A
#
# COMPACT_ATOMS: atom_id res chain seq x y z
N ILE A 1 7.32 18.74 5.10
CA ILE A 1 6.10 19.48 5.53
C ILE A 1 5.91 19.22 7.03
N PRO A 2 5.60 20.24 7.85
CA PRO A 2 5.30 20.01 9.27
C PRO A 2 4.02 19.17 9.43
N VAL A 3 4.04 18.20 10.35
CA VAL A 3 2.86 17.38 10.67
C VAL A 3 1.78 18.29 11.28
N ARG A 4 0.64 18.38 10.60
CA ARG A 4 -0.52 19.14 11.06
C ARG A 4 -1.80 18.33 10.85
N ALA A 5 -2.78 18.54 11.71
CA ALA A 5 -4.13 18.03 11.49
C ALA A 5 -4.86 18.93 10.48
N GLU A 6 -5.65 18.34 9.60
CA GLU A 6 -6.47 19.01 8.59
C GLU A 6 -7.77 18.23 8.40
N ASP A 7 -8.88 18.93 8.22
CA ASP A 7 -10.15 18.30 7.88
C ASP A 7 -10.11 17.80 6.44
N LYS A 8 -10.27 16.48 6.27
CA LYS A 8 -10.38 15.87 4.94
C LYS A 8 -11.84 15.58 4.63
N PHE A 9 -12.21 15.67 3.36
CA PHE A 9 -13.55 15.35 2.88
C PHE A 9 -13.47 14.16 1.92
N ILE A 10 -13.87 12.99 2.41
CA ILE A 10 -13.82 11.74 1.65
C ILE A 10 -15.21 11.10 1.67
N ASN A 11 -15.75 10.81 0.49
CA ASN A 11 -17.05 10.14 0.34
C ASN A 11 -18.18 10.76 1.18
N LYS A 12 -18.29 12.10 1.16
CA LYS A 12 -19.29 12.88 1.92
C LYS A 12 -19.13 12.87 3.45
N VAL A 13 -18.00 12.37 3.95
CA VAL A 13 -17.66 12.43 5.38
C VAL A 13 -16.52 13.44 5.55
N THR A 14 -16.69 14.37 6.48
CA THR A 14 -15.62 15.27 6.94
C THR A 14 -15.08 14.74 8.25
N ALA A 15 -13.77 14.58 8.36
CA ALA A 15 -13.12 14.22 9.62
C ALA A 15 -11.70 14.80 9.71
N PRO A 16 -11.21 15.09 10.93
CA PRO A 16 -9.85 15.56 11.14
C PRO A 16 -8.87 14.42 10.87
N PHE A 17 -7.90 14.66 10.00
CA PHE A 17 -6.88 13.67 9.62
C PHE A 17 -5.50 14.33 9.47
N ILE A 18 -4.47 13.53 9.22
CA ILE A 18 -3.12 14.05 8.99
C ILE A 18 -3.09 14.75 7.63
N ALA A 19 -2.53 15.96 7.58
CA ALA A 19 -2.30 16.66 6.32
C ALA A 19 -1.40 15.84 5.40
N ASP A 20 -1.86 15.62 4.17
CA ASP A 20 -1.11 14.91 3.15
C ASP A 20 -0.04 15.79 2.51
N SER A 21 0.81 15.14 1.71
CA SER A 21 1.89 15.78 0.96
C SER A 21 1.65 15.72 -0.55
N TYR A 22 0.38 15.67 -0.97
CA TYR A 22 0.01 15.38 -2.35
C TYR A 22 0.49 16.48 -3.31
N ASP A 23 0.13 17.74 -3.05
CA ASP A 23 0.47 18.85 -3.94
C ASP A 23 1.97 19.12 -4.03
N ASP A 24 2.71 18.88 -2.94
CA ASP A 24 4.14 19.18 -2.85
C ASP A 24 5.02 18.07 -3.46
N TYR A 25 4.60 16.80 -3.40
CA TYR A 25 5.42 15.66 -3.83
C TYR A 25 4.68 14.72 -4.79
N ALA A 26 3.56 14.14 -4.36
CA ALA A 26 2.93 13.04 -5.11
C ALA A 26 2.40 13.49 -6.48
N LYS A 27 1.93 14.73 -6.61
CA LYS A 27 1.39 15.27 -7.85
C LYS A 27 2.43 15.30 -8.96
N LYS A 28 3.67 15.67 -8.65
CA LYS A 28 4.76 15.71 -9.63
C LYS A 28 5.08 14.30 -10.13
N ASP A 29 5.17 13.34 -9.22
CA ASP A 29 5.49 11.94 -9.56
C ASP A 29 4.38 11.30 -10.40
N LEU A 30 3.11 11.58 -10.08
CA LEU A 30 1.96 11.09 -10.85
C LEU A 30 1.84 11.71 -12.25
N MET A 31 2.44 12.89 -12.46
CA MET A 31 2.46 13.57 -13.77
C MET A 31 3.64 13.12 -14.63
N ASP A 32 4.59 12.34 -14.10
CA ASP A 32 5.69 11.79 -14.89
C ASP A 32 5.16 10.76 -15.90
N MET A 33 5.53 10.93 -17.17
CA MET A 33 5.18 9.99 -18.24
C MET A 33 5.72 8.59 -17.99
N ASN A 34 6.81 8.46 -17.21
CA ASN A 34 7.41 7.18 -16.86
C ASN A 34 6.83 6.56 -15.59
N PHE A 35 5.90 7.22 -14.89
CA PHE A 35 5.37 6.76 -13.60
C PHE A 35 4.89 5.31 -13.64
N LEU A 36 4.11 4.94 -14.65
CA LEU A 36 3.58 3.58 -14.78
C LEU A 36 4.71 2.56 -15.02
N SER A 37 5.67 2.90 -15.88
CA SER A 37 6.83 2.05 -16.14
C SER A 37 7.64 1.81 -14.87
N ASN A 38 7.86 2.87 -14.08
CA ASN A 38 8.59 2.80 -12.81
C ASN A 38 7.86 1.93 -11.78
N ILE A 39 6.52 2.02 -11.70
CA ILE A 39 5.72 1.15 -10.81
C ILE A 39 5.85 -0.32 -11.21
N LEU A 40 5.82 -0.62 -12.51
CA LEU A 40 5.93 -1.99 -13.00
C LEU A 40 7.33 -2.56 -12.78
N ASP A 41 8.37 -1.74 -12.99
CA ASP A 41 9.75 -2.10 -12.71
C ASP A 41 9.97 -2.37 -11.22
N PHE A 42 9.45 -1.50 -10.35
CA PHE A 42 9.46 -1.70 -8.91
C PHE A 42 8.83 -3.04 -8.52
N ALA A 43 7.66 -3.36 -9.08
CA ALA A 43 6.96 -4.61 -8.79
C ALA A 43 7.72 -5.86 -9.25
N ALA A 44 8.50 -5.74 -10.34
CA ALA A 44 9.29 -6.84 -10.88
C ALA A 44 10.60 -7.06 -10.09
N ASN A 45 11.31 -5.97 -9.79
CA ASN A 45 12.70 -6.01 -9.39
C ASN A 45 12.95 -5.55 -7.94
N GLU A 46 12.09 -4.68 -7.39
CA GLU A 46 12.36 -3.96 -6.15
C GLU A 46 11.33 -4.19 -5.04
N LYS A 47 10.26 -4.96 -5.29
CA LYS A 47 9.24 -5.28 -4.27
C LYS A 47 9.80 -5.93 -2.99
N ASP A 48 10.98 -6.51 -3.10
CA ASP A 48 11.70 -7.12 -1.97
C ASP A 48 12.38 -6.09 -1.05
N ASN A 49 12.47 -4.83 -1.49
CA ASN A 49 12.99 -3.71 -0.71
C ASN A 49 11.95 -3.10 0.24
N ILE A 50 10.69 -3.55 0.17
CA ILE A 50 9.66 -3.16 1.12
C ILE A 50 10.07 -3.64 2.52
N ASN A 51 10.03 -2.74 3.50
CA ASN A 51 10.34 -3.03 4.90
C ASN A 51 9.08 -3.02 5.77
N ASP A 52 9.23 -3.49 7.01
CA ASP A 52 8.13 -3.63 7.96
C ASP A 52 7.60 -2.26 8.37
N GLU A 53 8.50 -1.29 8.55
CA GLU A 53 8.19 0.08 8.92
C GLU A 53 7.32 0.78 7.87
N THR A 54 7.54 0.50 6.58
CA THR A 54 6.74 1.05 5.48
C THR A 54 5.33 0.46 5.49
N CYS A 55 5.19 -0.85 5.76
CA CYS A 55 3.87 -1.47 5.90
C CYS A 55 3.13 -0.95 7.14
N GLU A 56 3.82 -0.81 8.28
CA GLU A 56 3.26 -0.25 9.52
C GLU A 56 2.82 1.20 9.34
N LEU A 57 3.59 2.01 8.60
CA LEU A 57 3.21 3.39 8.29
C LEU A 57 1.93 3.47 7.45
N LEU A 58 1.68 2.46 6.60
CA LEU A 58 0.49 2.37 5.76
C LEU A 58 -0.72 1.76 6.48
N ASP A 59 -0.54 1.10 7.62
CA ASP A 59 -1.60 0.39 8.33
C ASP A 59 -2.84 1.24 8.62
N PRO A 60 -2.75 2.53 9.01
CA PRO A 60 -3.93 3.37 9.23
C PRO A 60 -4.84 3.52 8.00
N TYR A 61 -4.28 3.37 6.79
CA TYR A 61 -5.03 3.46 5.53
C TYR A 61 -5.58 2.12 5.07
N LEU A 62 -4.93 1.02 5.45
CA LEU A 62 -5.23 -0.34 5.00
C LEU A 62 -6.16 -1.08 5.96
N ARG A 63 -6.00 -0.87 7.26
CA ARG A 63 -6.78 -1.57 8.28
C ARG A 63 -8.14 -0.91 8.45
N PHE A 64 -9.16 -1.74 8.28
CA PHE A 64 -10.54 -1.38 8.56
C PHE A 64 -11.23 -2.52 9.27
N ASP A 65 -11.82 -2.19 10.40
CA ASP A 65 -12.67 -3.01 11.23
C ASP A 65 -14.11 -2.48 11.14
N PRO A 66 -15.11 -3.36 11.06
CA PRO A 66 -16.53 -2.98 11.15
C PRO A 66 -16.87 -2.21 12.43
N ASN A 67 -16.13 -2.40 13.52
CA ASN A 67 -16.24 -1.62 14.74
C ASN A 67 -15.44 -0.30 14.60
N PRO A 68 -16.11 0.87 14.55
CA PRO A 68 -15.43 2.15 14.41
C PRO A 68 -14.44 2.47 15.54
N ALA A 69 -14.64 1.90 16.74
CA ALA A 69 -13.74 2.10 17.87
C ALA A 69 -12.40 1.36 17.72
N SER A 70 -12.34 0.37 16.83
CA SER A 70 -11.13 -0.41 16.52
C SER A 70 -10.37 0.14 15.30
N ASN A 71 -10.91 1.16 14.63
CA ASN A 71 -10.27 1.76 13.47
C ASN A 71 -9.23 2.79 13.89
N TRP A 72 -8.03 2.69 13.30
CA TRP A 72 -7.02 3.75 13.43
C TRP A 72 -7.40 5.04 12.71
N SER A 73 -8.28 4.93 11.72
CA SER A 73 -8.72 6.06 10.92
C SER A 73 -10.11 6.54 11.35
N PRO A 74 -10.38 7.86 11.32
CA PRO A 74 -11.66 8.43 11.73
C PRO A 74 -12.82 8.17 10.74
N TRP A 75 -12.60 7.36 9.69
CA TRP A 75 -13.60 7.12 8.65
C TRP A 75 -14.43 5.89 8.97
N GLY A 76 -15.75 6.01 8.79
CA GLY A 76 -16.68 4.87 8.85
C GLY A 76 -16.62 3.94 7.64
N HIS A 77 -15.60 4.08 6.78
CA HIS A 77 -15.40 3.29 5.58
C HIS A 77 -13.90 3.05 5.34
N LYS A 78 -13.59 2.01 4.56
CA LYS A 78 -12.24 1.72 4.10
C LYS A 78 -11.69 2.85 3.22
N ILE A 79 -10.58 3.45 3.60
CA ILE A 79 -9.96 4.54 2.83
C ILE A 79 -9.39 4.02 1.51
N LEU A 80 -8.57 2.97 1.60
CA LEU A 80 -7.87 2.38 0.45
C LEU A 80 -8.70 1.25 -0.16
N GLU A 81 -9.96 1.53 -0.51
CA GLU A 81 -10.89 0.57 -1.12
C GLU A 81 -10.98 0.79 -2.63
N PRO A 82 -10.56 -0.19 -3.46
CA PRO A 82 -10.60 -0.08 -4.92
C PRO A 82 -11.98 0.26 -5.48
N GLU A 83 -13.06 -0.26 -4.89
CA GLU A 83 -14.43 0.04 -5.34
C GLU A 83 -14.81 1.49 -5.09
N LEU A 84 -14.41 2.04 -3.95
CA LEU A 84 -14.67 3.44 -3.61
C LEU A 84 -13.85 4.38 -4.49
N ALA A 85 -12.55 4.10 -4.65
CA ALA A 85 -11.67 4.84 -5.54
C ALA A 85 -12.13 4.76 -7.01
N GLY A 86 -12.65 3.60 -7.42
CA GLY A 86 -13.16 3.34 -8.76
C GLY A 86 -14.36 4.20 -9.16
N LYS A 87 -15.16 4.65 -8.18
CA LYS A 87 -16.25 5.62 -8.43
C LYS A 87 -15.74 6.98 -8.90
N ALA A 88 -14.50 7.32 -8.56
CA ALA A 88 -13.84 8.55 -9.02
C ALA A 88 -12.93 8.29 -10.25
N SER A 89 -12.15 7.22 -10.25
CA SER A 89 -11.23 6.89 -11.35
C SER A 89 -10.85 5.40 -11.38
N GLY A 90 -10.94 4.78 -12.56
CA GLY A 90 -10.49 3.40 -12.77
C GLY A 90 -8.98 3.22 -12.54
N ALA A 91 -8.16 4.22 -12.85
CA ALA A 91 -6.73 4.20 -12.58
C ALA A 91 -6.44 4.24 -11.07
N ALA A 92 -7.20 5.05 -10.31
CA ALA A 92 -7.09 5.10 -8.86
C ALA A 92 -7.44 3.75 -8.21
N ALA A 93 -8.48 3.07 -8.71
CA ALA A 93 -8.80 1.71 -8.28
C ALA A 93 -7.65 0.72 -8.53
N GLY A 94 -6.96 0.85 -9.66
CA GLY A 94 -5.77 0.05 -9.97
C GLY A 94 -4.63 0.28 -8.97
N LEU A 95 -4.35 1.54 -8.62
CA LEU A 95 -3.34 1.89 -7.62
C LEU A 95 -3.70 1.38 -6.22
N CYS A 96 -4.96 1.44 -5.81
CA CYS A 96 -5.40 0.85 -4.53
C CYS A 96 -5.13 -0.66 -4.48
N LYS A 97 -5.47 -1.39 -5.55
CA LYS A 97 -5.19 -2.83 -5.65
C LYS A 97 -3.70 -3.12 -5.62
N PHE A 98 -2.90 -2.30 -6.29
CA PHE A 98 -1.45 -2.43 -6.34
C PHE A 98 -0.83 -2.34 -4.95
N VAL A 99 -1.15 -1.28 -4.18
CA VAL A 99 -0.62 -1.09 -2.83
C VAL A 99 -1.01 -2.26 -1.92
N GLY A 100 -2.29 -2.68 -1.95
CA GLY A 100 -2.74 -3.84 -1.19
C GLY A 100 -1.99 -5.13 -1.55
N ALA A 101 -1.77 -5.37 -2.84
CA ALA A 101 -1.01 -6.53 -3.32
C ALA A 101 0.45 -6.51 -2.85
N MET A 102 1.10 -5.34 -2.80
CA MET A 102 2.49 -5.21 -2.33
C MET A 102 2.62 -5.49 -0.84
N VAL A 103 1.70 -4.99 -0.01
CA VAL A 103 1.70 -5.28 1.44
C VAL A 103 1.43 -6.76 1.70
N MET A 104 0.46 -7.36 0.99
CA MET A 104 0.20 -8.80 1.07
C MET A 104 1.41 -9.64 0.63
N TYR A 105 2.06 -9.23 -0.46
CA TYR A 105 3.28 -9.87 -0.94
C TYR A 105 4.38 -9.85 0.12
N HIS A 106 4.63 -8.69 0.74
CA HIS A 106 5.66 -8.56 1.78
C HIS A 106 5.41 -9.53 2.95
N GLY A 107 4.18 -9.58 3.46
CA GLY A 107 3.80 -10.52 4.51
C GLY A 107 3.99 -11.98 4.10
N ALA A 108 3.60 -12.35 2.89
CA ALA A 108 3.77 -13.70 2.36
C ALA A 108 5.25 -14.06 2.11
N ALA A 109 6.04 -13.10 1.62
CA ALA A 109 7.44 -13.29 1.28
C ALA A 109 8.28 -13.68 2.50
N LYS A 110 7.99 -13.13 3.68
CA LYS A 110 8.63 -13.53 4.95
C LYS A 110 8.48 -15.02 5.25
N ILE A 111 7.36 -15.62 4.86
CA ILE A 111 7.06 -17.04 5.10
C ILE A 111 7.59 -17.91 3.96
N VAL A 112 7.46 -17.44 2.72
CA VAL A 112 7.76 -18.24 1.52
C VAL A 112 9.25 -18.23 1.20
N LYS A 113 9.97 -17.12 1.34
CA LYS A 113 11.41 -17.04 1.00
C LYS A 113 12.26 -18.07 1.76
N PRO A 114 12.15 -18.20 3.10
CA PRO A 114 12.93 -19.21 3.82
C PRO A 114 12.60 -20.65 3.38
N LYS A 115 11.34 -20.92 3.02
CA LYS A 115 10.92 -22.24 2.52
C LYS A 115 11.51 -22.54 1.14
N MET A 116 11.55 -21.54 0.26
CA MET A 116 12.16 -21.67 -1.07
C MET A 116 13.67 -21.86 -0.99
N ASP A 117 14.35 -21.18 -0.06
CA ASP A 117 15.79 -21.36 0.14
C ASP A 117 16.11 -22.74 0.74
N ALA A 118 15.30 -23.19 1.70
CA ALA A 118 15.41 -24.56 2.22
C ALA A 118 15.18 -25.61 1.13
N LEU A 119 14.23 -25.38 0.23
CA LEU A 119 13.97 -26.26 -0.92
C LEU A 119 15.19 -26.35 -1.84
N LYS A 120 15.79 -25.21 -2.23
CA LYS A 120 17.00 -25.19 -3.08
C LYS A 120 18.17 -25.97 -2.46
N VAL A 121 18.37 -25.84 -1.15
CA VAL A 121 19.42 -26.57 -0.43
C VAL A 121 19.13 -28.08 -0.41
N ALA A 122 17.87 -28.47 -0.19
CA ALA A 122 17.47 -29.87 -0.19
C ALA A 122 17.63 -30.51 -1.58
N GLU A 123 17.22 -29.82 -2.65
CA GLU A 123 17.40 -30.26 -4.03
C GLU A 123 18.88 -30.46 -4.37
N ALA A 124 19.74 -29.51 -4.02
CA ALA A 124 21.19 -29.60 -4.23
C ALA A 124 21.85 -30.76 -3.46
N ARG A 125 21.29 -31.17 -2.32
CA ARG A 125 21.76 -32.34 -1.56
C ARG A 125 21.33 -33.66 -2.21
N LEU A 126 20.16 -33.69 -2.84
CA LEU A 126 19.65 -34.89 -3.51
C LEU A 126 20.34 -35.16 -4.86
N THR A 127 20.90 -34.13 -5.49
CA THR A 127 21.64 -34.25 -6.76
C THR A 127 23.11 -34.66 -6.59
N LYS A 128 23.60 -34.79 -5.35
CA LYS A 128 24.91 -35.34 -5.02
C LYS A 128 24.81 -36.80 -4.64
#